data_AF-A0A960LQ65-F1
#
_entry.id   AF-A0A960LQ65-F1
#
_cell.length_a   1.000
_cell.length_b   1.000
_cell.length_c   1.000
_cell.angle_alpha   90.00
_cell.angle_beta   90.00
_cell.angle_gamma   90.00
#
_symmetry.space_group_name_H-M   'P 1'
#
loop_
_entity.id
_entity.type
_entity.pdbx_description
1 polymer ?
#
loop_
_entity_poly.entity_id
_entity_poly.type
_entity_poly.pdbx_seq_one_letter_code
_entity_poly.pdbx_strand_id
1 'polypeptide(L)'
;LRSSGFSMIEVIVAIAILGIIASVAFVSVGNVSNVAKGEKIRSESATLNSAIDTYIANGGSLDGLTTADQVIAKLKTQRSSGDAKRHTGGPSGRMIDPRIIAVPVASGASQLRAIYNATDKRFDVVSSGAGVRFDLDESLNELASVDETREHGAVMYASNDSWIWDYNNSLTNPTGGPGSTFIPTSTAPPDSAPPTTVDPDPDPDPDPDPDPDPTPIDPRTILPSPTLSLPGGYYPKTDFDLSVTIGNAPDPSIGKIIYSIDNKGWNDYAGETLRIKRDNELRAQAIALDTANYRNSGVTYGFYTIPTPPTLPTPIFNLYGGGYPRQSFPLALSLNNRPDASIANALYRLDKGAWLPYSGPFSVAKNTQVEAQYDSLDKDIYRSSSIRKEYYYPVATDLDGNVTASFHDAKGGKELMAEVTDGGTFFSHGNPQMNLGGEIIDAGEPNTLRIEPHHFSNITHGQSFKLADLYYHNGTTFNDSHATAVQLEMTIALANPSQNITFNLKFDLVNTENSADPNASADYVRLTNLTQNIGLVIDDVNYTLQLQFGGTDSFGFSSFDEFHVYEGATGRGAINATFITRP
;
A
#
# COMPACT_ATOMS: atom_id res chain seq x y z
N LEU A 1 -49.94 -29.34 -17.76
CA LEU A 1 -49.22 -28.66 -16.66
C LEU A 1 -49.53 -27.16 -16.77
N ARG A 2 -49.99 -26.51 -15.70
CA ARG A 2 -50.31 -25.07 -15.75
C ARG A 2 -49.03 -24.26 -15.60
N SER A 3 -48.79 -23.32 -16.52
CA SER A 3 -47.77 -22.29 -16.35
C SER A 3 -48.18 -21.38 -15.20
N SER A 4 -47.33 -21.26 -14.19
CA SER A 4 -47.49 -20.33 -13.08
C SER A 4 -46.64 -19.10 -13.38
N GLY A 5 -47.26 -18.02 -13.87
CA GLY A 5 -46.56 -16.75 -14.02
C GLY A 5 -46.17 -16.18 -12.66
N PHE A 6 -44.95 -15.65 -12.54
CA PHE A 6 -44.47 -15.00 -11.32
C PHE A 6 -45.39 -13.86 -10.90
N SER A 7 -45.62 -13.74 -9.60
CA SER A 7 -46.49 -12.69 -9.08
C SER A 7 -45.82 -11.32 -9.19
N MET A 8 -46.59 -10.28 -9.52
CA MET A 8 -46.10 -8.90 -9.48
C MET A 8 -45.56 -8.52 -8.09
N ILE A 9 -46.10 -9.16 -7.03
CA ILE A 9 -45.63 -8.99 -5.65
C ILE A 9 -44.21 -9.56 -5.44
N GLU A 10 -43.86 -10.67 -6.10
CA GLU A 10 -42.53 -11.29 -6.00
C GLU A 10 -41.48 -10.42 -6.67
N VAL A 11 -41.79 -9.85 -7.84
CA VAL A 11 -40.90 -8.92 -8.55
C VAL A 11 -40.66 -7.67 -7.72
N ILE A 12 -41.70 -7.09 -7.12
CA ILE A 12 -41.57 -5.89 -6.27
C ILE A 12 -40.75 -6.20 -4.99
N VAL A 13 -40.97 -7.35 -4.35
CA VAL A 13 -40.19 -7.78 -3.18
C VAL A 13 -38.73 -8.05 -3.54
N ALA A 14 -38.45 -8.69 -4.68
CA ALA A 14 -37.09 -8.91 -5.16
C ALA A 14 -36.35 -7.59 -5.44
N ILE A 15 -37.02 -6.62 -6.09
CA ILE A 15 -36.45 -5.28 -6.33
C ILE A 15 -36.19 -4.53 -5.02
N ALA A 16 -37.11 -4.61 -4.05
CA ALA A 16 -36.93 -3.98 -2.74
C ALA A 16 -35.74 -4.58 -1.96
N ILE A 17 -35.62 -5.91 -1.96
CA ILE A 17 -34.49 -6.62 -1.33
C ILE A 17 -33.17 -6.27 -2.02
N LEU A 18 -33.14 -6.24 -3.36
CA LEU A 18 -31.95 -5.84 -4.12
C LEU A 18 -31.54 -4.39 -3.84
N GLY A 19 -32.50 -3.46 -3.70
CA GLY A 19 -32.20 -2.07 -3.31
C GLY A 19 -31.60 -1.93 -1.90
N ILE A 20 -32.08 -2.73 -0.94
CA ILE A 20 -31.55 -2.77 0.42
C ILE A 20 -30.14 -3.39 0.43
N ILE A 21 -29.92 -4.50 -0.28
CA ILE A 21 -28.60 -5.13 -0.38
C ILE A 21 -27.59 -4.22 -1.10
N ALA A 22 -27.99 -3.58 -2.21
CA ALA A 22 -27.13 -2.67 -2.96
C ALA A 22 -26.72 -1.44 -2.14
N SER A 23 -27.65 -0.84 -1.37
CA SER A 23 -27.32 0.32 -0.52
C SER A 23 -26.36 -0.03 0.62
N VAL A 24 -26.51 -1.20 1.26
CA VAL A 24 -25.56 -1.67 2.29
C VAL A 24 -24.20 -2.03 1.67
N ALA A 25 -24.18 -2.69 0.51
CA ALA A 25 -22.95 -3.05 -0.19
C ALA A 25 -22.16 -1.81 -0.67
N PHE A 26 -22.84 -0.78 -1.19
CA PHE A 26 -22.20 0.44 -1.69
C PHE A 26 -21.48 1.22 -0.58
N VAL A 27 -22.07 1.30 0.61
CA VAL A 27 -21.42 1.91 1.80
C VAL A 27 -20.19 1.10 2.24
N SER A 28 -20.26 -0.23 2.19
CA SER A 28 -19.11 -1.10 2.54
C SER A 28 -17.95 -0.95 1.54
N VAL A 29 -18.22 -1.04 0.24
CA VAL A 29 -17.18 -0.93 -0.81
C VAL A 29 -16.59 0.48 -0.90
N GLY A 30 -17.41 1.52 -0.73
CA GLY A 30 -16.94 2.90 -0.66
C GLY A 30 -15.98 3.14 0.52
N ASN A 31 -16.31 2.59 1.70
CA ASN A 31 -15.43 2.67 2.87
C ASN A 31 -14.12 1.90 2.66
N VAL A 32 -14.16 0.70 2.08
CA VAL A 32 -12.94 -0.08 1.77
C VAL A 32 -12.05 0.66 0.76
N SER A 33 -12.61 1.29 -0.28
CA SER A 33 -11.84 2.09 -1.24
C SER A 33 -11.17 3.31 -0.59
N ASN A 34 -11.87 3.99 0.32
CA ASN A 34 -11.32 5.15 1.03
C ASN A 34 -10.25 4.76 2.06
N VAL A 35 -10.42 3.63 2.76
CA VAL A 35 -9.38 3.07 3.65
C VAL A 35 -8.16 2.65 2.84
N ALA A 36 -8.33 1.93 1.72
CA ALA A 36 -7.21 1.53 0.86
C ALA A 36 -6.42 2.72 0.29
N LYS A 37 -7.11 3.80 -0.13
CA LYS A 37 -6.47 5.06 -0.54
C LYS A 37 -5.75 5.75 0.61
N GLY A 38 -6.29 5.67 1.83
CA GLY A 38 -5.67 6.19 3.05
C GLY A 38 -4.40 5.43 3.45
N GLU A 39 -4.40 4.10 3.32
CA GLU A 39 -3.19 3.29 3.57
C GLU A 39 -2.16 3.43 2.44
N LYS A 40 -2.59 3.57 1.17
CA LYS A 40 -1.69 3.86 0.03
C LYS A 40 -0.79 5.06 0.37
N ILE A 41 -1.39 6.22 0.67
CA ILE A 41 -0.61 7.43 0.89
C ILE A 41 0.24 7.39 2.18
N ARG A 42 -0.19 6.66 3.22
CA ARG A 42 0.66 6.43 4.41
C ARG A 42 1.89 5.58 4.07
N SER A 43 1.71 4.51 3.31
CA SER A 43 2.78 3.62 2.85
C SER A 43 3.76 4.37 1.93
N GLU A 44 3.26 5.19 1.01
CA GLU A 44 4.07 5.99 0.10
C GLU A 44 4.85 7.08 0.84
N SER A 45 4.20 7.84 1.74
CA SER A 45 4.90 8.83 2.59
C SER A 45 5.97 8.18 3.46
N ALA A 46 5.73 7.00 4.04
CA ALA A 46 6.75 6.27 4.81
C ALA A 46 7.93 5.81 3.94
N THR A 47 7.65 5.37 2.71
CA THR A 47 8.68 4.97 1.73
C THR A 47 9.53 6.17 1.29
N LEU A 48 8.89 7.30 0.97
CA LEU A 48 9.56 8.55 0.63
C LEU A 48 10.38 9.11 1.80
N ASN A 49 9.88 9.04 3.03
CA ASN A 49 10.64 9.45 4.22
C ASN A 49 11.90 8.58 4.41
N SER A 50 11.80 7.26 4.18
CA SER A 50 12.96 6.37 4.21
C SER A 50 13.99 6.68 3.10
N ALA A 51 13.51 7.13 1.94
CA ALA A 51 14.36 7.62 0.85
C ALA A 51 15.02 8.98 1.19
N ILE A 52 14.33 9.87 1.92
CA ILE A 52 14.88 11.13 2.43
C ILE A 52 15.97 10.86 3.48
N ASP A 53 15.70 10.01 4.47
CA ASP A 53 16.68 9.60 5.49
C ASP A 53 17.96 9.06 4.81
N THR A 54 17.79 8.20 3.80
CA THR A 54 18.89 7.64 3.01
C THR A 54 19.62 8.70 2.19
N TYR A 55 18.89 9.64 1.56
CA TYR A 55 19.47 10.75 0.79
C TYR A 55 20.33 11.67 1.68
N ILE A 56 19.83 12.06 2.85
CA ILE A 56 20.53 12.92 3.82
C ILE A 56 21.75 12.18 4.41
N ALA A 57 21.59 10.92 4.82
CA ALA A 57 22.71 10.10 5.31
C ALA A 57 23.82 9.89 4.26
N ASN A 58 23.49 10.02 2.97
CA ASN A 58 24.45 9.98 1.86
C ASN A 58 24.87 11.38 1.37
N GLY A 59 24.79 12.41 2.22
CA GLY A 59 25.31 13.75 1.99
C GLY A 59 24.45 14.64 1.10
N GLY A 60 23.21 14.25 0.80
CA GLY A 60 22.25 15.11 0.12
C GLY A 60 21.65 16.16 1.07
N SER A 61 21.46 17.40 0.60
CA SER A 61 20.78 18.45 1.36
C SER A 61 19.39 18.73 0.79
N LEU A 62 18.42 18.92 1.69
CA LEU A 62 17.07 19.40 1.42
C LEU A 62 16.82 20.79 2.04
N ASP A 63 17.88 21.51 2.40
CA ASP A 63 17.80 22.82 3.04
C ASP A 63 17.27 23.87 2.06
N GLY A 64 16.38 24.75 2.54
CA GLY A 64 15.71 25.76 1.72
C GLY A 64 14.59 25.24 0.80
N LEU A 65 14.32 23.93 0.76
CA LEU A 65 13.21 23.36 -0.01
C LEU A 65 11.90 23.44 0.79
N THR A 66 10.82 23.85 0.13
CA THR A 66 9.52 24.08 0.78
C THR A 66 8.35 23.36 0.12
N THR A 67 8.53 22.78 -1.07
CA THR A 67 7.48 22.05 -1.79
C THR A 67 7.81 20.58 -2.02
N ALA A 68 6.77 19.76 -2.16
CA ALA A 68 6.90 18.33 -2.43
C ALA A 68 7.66 18.04 -3.73
N ASP A 69 7.39 18.80 -4.78
CA ASP A 69 8.04 18.64 -6.10
C ASP A 69 9.55 18.90 -6.04
N GLN A 70 9.99 19.91 -5.27
CA GLN A 70 11.41 20.20 -5.07
C GLN A 70 12.14 19.03 -4.40
N VAL A 71 11.52 18.41 -3.39
CA VAL A 71 12.08 17.26 -2.67
C VAL A 71 12.10 16.02 -3.56
N ILE A 72 11.01 15.75 -4.29
CA ILE A 72 10.94 14.65 -5.26
C ILE A 72 12.00 14.82 -6.36
N ALA A 73 12.19 16.03 -6.87
CA ALA A 73 13.23 16.32 -7.87
C ALA A 73 14.64 16.00 -7.34
N LYS A 74 14.93 16.33 -6.07
CA LYS A 74 16.20 15.98 -5.41
C LYS A 74 16.39 14.47 -5.21
N LEU A 75 15.34 13.74 -4.84
CA LEU A 75 15.40 12.27 -4.72
C LEU A 75 15.59 11.56 -6.07
N LYS A 76 15.26 12.23 -7.18
CA LYS A 76 15.51 11.77 -8.57
C LYS A 76 16.91 12.12 -9.11
N THR A 77 17.76 12.85 -8.38
CA THR A 77 19.16 13.07 -8.78
C THR A 77 20.01 11.82 -8.53
N GLN A 78 21.15 11.74 -9.20
CA GLN A 78 22.22 10.79 -8.87
C GLN A 78 23.49 11.54 -8.47
N ARG A 79 24.37 10.89 -7.70
CA ARG A 79 25.69 11.44 -7.37
C ARG A 79 26.56 11.47 -8.64
N SER A 80 27.25 12.58 -8.89
CA SER A 80 28.09 12.74 -10.09
C SER A 80 29.09 11.59 -10.26
N SER A 81 29.47 11.27 -11.51
CA SER A 81 30.39 10.13 -11.77
C SER A 81 31.80 10.29 -11.18
N GLY A 82 32.21 11.51 -10.83
CA GLY A 82 33.45 11.80 -10.10
C GLY A 82 33.28 11.52 -8.60
N ASP A 83 32.24 12.09 -7.99
CA ASP A 83 31.94 11.95 -6.57
C ASP A 83 31.55 10.50 -6.20
N ALA A 84 30.84 9.80 -7.09
CA ALA A 84 30.41 8.41 -6.89
C ALA A 84 31.58 7.43 -6.76
N LYS A 85 32.73 7.71 -7.42
CA LYS A 85 33.95 6.89 -7.28
C LYS A 85 34.65 7.07 -5.93
N ARG A 86 34.37 8.18 -5.24
CA ARG A 86 34.99 8.54 -3.96
C ARG A 86 34.08 8.28 -2.75
N HIS A 87 32.78 8.08 -2.99
CA HIS A 87 31.77 7.82 -1.98
C HIS A 87 31.90 6.43 -1.35
N THR A 88 31.81 6.35 -0.02
CA THR A 88 32.00 5.12 0.77
C THR A 88 30.72 4.64 1.46
N GLY A 89 29.56 5.19 1.07
CA GLY A 89 28.25 4.90 1.67
C GLY A 89 27.30 4.09 0.78
N GLY A 90 26.00 4.37 0.91
CA GLY A 90 24.90 3.74 0.18
C GLY A 90 24.81 4.13 -1.31
N PRO A 91 23.69 3.80 -1.98
CA PRO A 91 23.58 3.84 -3.44
C PRO A 91 23.85 5.25 -4.00
N SER A 92 24.73 5.32 -5.00
CA SER A 92 25.07 6.55 -5.73
C SER A 92 24.02 6.99 -6.75
N GLY A 93 23.05 6.12 -7.07
CA GLY A 93 21.98 6.39 -8.03
C GLY A 93 20.82 7.22 -7.47
N ARG A 94 19.71 7.18 -8.21
CA ARG A 94 18.41 7.75 -7.82
C ARG A 94 17.85 7.00 -6.61
N MET A 95 17.22 7.72 -5.69
CA MET A 95 16.57 7.14 -4.51
C MET A 95 15.12 6.69 -4.78
N ILE A 96 14.50 7.24 -5.83
CA ILE A 96 13.12 6.96 -6.23
C ILE A 96 12.97 6.82 -7.75
N ASP A 97 11.89 6.18 -8.19
CA ASP A 97 11.54 6.01 -9.60
C ASP A 97 11.28 7.37 -10.28
N PRO A 98 11.84 7.65 -11.49
CA PRO A 98 11.63 8.90 -12.20
C PRO A 98 10.16 9.20 -12.52
N ARG A 99 9.29 8.19 -12.55
CA ARG A 99 7.84 8.31 -12.80
C ARG A 99 7.04 8.86 -11.62
N ILE A 100 7.58 8.85 -10.40
CA ILE A 100 6.86 9.34 -9.21
C ILE A 100 6.65 10.87 -9.30
N ILE A 101 5.40 11.32 -9.38
CA ILE A 101 5.02 12.74 -9.39
C ILE A 101 4.17 13.09 -8.17
N ALA A 102 4.27 14.33 -7.70
CA ALA A 102 3.35 14.90 -6.71
C ALA A 102 2.16 15.55 -7.44
N VAL A 103 0.97 14.97 -7.27
CA VAL A 103 -0.28 15.49 -7.85
C VAL A 103 -0.99 16.34 -6.78
N PRO A 104 -1.32 17.62 -7.06
CA PRO A 104 -1.99 18.50 -6.09
C PRO A 104 -3.35 17.97 -5.62
N VAL A 105 -3.59 18.09 -4.31
CA VAL A 105 -4.87 17.77 -3.65
C VAL A 105 -5.41 19.04 -3.00
N ALA A 106 -6.57 19.50 -3.48
CA ALA A 106 -7.21 20.72 -3.01
C ALA A 106 -7.66 20.64 -1.55
N SER A 107 -7.69 21.78 -0.85
CA SER A 107 -7.97 21.86 0.59
C SER A 107 -9.34 21.33 1.03
N GLY A 108 -10.33 21.39 0.14
CA GLY A 108 -11.68 20.84 0.36
C GLY A 108 -11.85 19.34 0.06
N ALA A 109 -10.79 18.63 -0.33
CA ALA A 109 -10.88 17.20 -0.63
C ALA A 109 -10.96 16.34 0.65
N SER A 110 -11.83 15.32 0.61
CA SER A 110 -12.02 14.34 1.69
C SER A 110 -10.94 13.25 1.77
N GLN A 111 -10.01 13.23 0.80
CA GLN A 111 -8.92 12.23 0.70
C GLN A 111 -7.73 12.65 1.57
N LEU A 112 -7.03 11.72 2.22
CA LEU A 112 -5.76 12.04 2.87
C LEU A 112 -4.75 12.59 1.85
N ARG A 113 -3.88 13.51 2.29
CA ARG A 113 -2.80 14.12 1.48
C ARG A 113 -1.49 14.11 2.26
N ALA A 114 -0.37 14.17 1.55
CA ALA A 114 0.94 14.44 2.11
C ALA A 114 1.25 15.95 2.04
N ILE A 115 1.89 16.48 3.08
CA ILE A 115 2.49 17.81 3.11
C ILE A 115 3.97 17.64 3.46
N TYR A 116 4.86 18.32 2.76
CA TYR A 116 6.27 18.35 3.13
C TYR A 116 6.49 19.34 4.28
N ASN A 117 7.05 18.84 5.37
CA ASN A 117 7.46 19.59 6.54
C ASN A 117 8.96 19.89 6.41
N ALA A 118 9.28 21.14 6.11
CA ALA A 118 10.67 21.58 5.86
C ALA A 118 11.55 21.58 7.12
N THR A 119 10.94 21.72 8.32
CA THR A 119 11.64 21.66 9.61
C THR A 119 12.08 20.24 9.93
N ASP A 120 11.15 19.29 9.85
CA ASP A 120 11.40 17.87 10.16
C ASP A 120 11.91 17.07 8.96
N LYS A 121 12.11 17.73 7.81
CA LYS A 121 12.57 17.18 6.52
C LYS A 121 11.83 15.91 6.09
N ARG A 122 10.50 15.90 6.20
CA ARG A 122 9.66 14.71 5.97
C ARG A 122 8.28 15.03 5.42
N PHE A 123 7.62 14.03 4.85
CA PHE A 123 6.21 14.07 4.50
C PHE A 123 5.33 13.65 5.68
N ASP A 124 4.45 14.56 6.10
CA ASP A 124 3.39 14.32 7.07
C ASP A 124 2.05 14.10 6.37
N VAL A 125 1.28 13.10 6.80
CA VAL A 125 -0.02 12.75 6.20
C VAL A 125 -1.16 13.40 6.97
N VAL A 126 -1.94 14.26 6.30
CA VAL A 126 -2.99 15.08 6.92
C VAL A 126 -4.38 14.89 6.28
N SER A 127 -5.41 15.20 7.07
CA SER A 127 -6.83 15.10 6.71
C SER A 127 -7.51 16.44 6.42
N SER A 128 -6.78 17.56 6.49
CA SER A 128 -7.25 18.91 6.17
C SER A 128 -6.12 19.72 5.51
N GLY A 129 -6.46 20.86 4.89
CA GLY A 129 -5.48 21.70 4.17
C GLY A 129 -5.14 21.20 2.76
N ALA A 130 -4.39 21.99 2.00
CA ALA A 130 -3.90 21.60 0.67
C ALA A 130 -2.59 20.80 0.80
N GLY A 131 -2.34 19.91 -0.14
CA GLY A 131 -1.09 19.12 -0.19
C GLY A 131 -1.03 18.31 -1.49
N VAL A 132 -0.38 17.15 -1.45
CA VAL A 132 -0.17 16.31 -2.64
C VAL A 132 -0.54 14.84 -2.38
N ARG A 133 -0.73 14.08 -3.46
CA ARG A 133 -0.69 12.61 -3.48
C ARG A 133 0.42 12.17 -4.44
N PHE A 134 0.86 10.91 -4.34
CA PHE A 134 1.89 10.38 -5.23
C PHE A 134 1.26 9.42 -6.25
N ASP A 135 1.58 9.63 -7.52
CA ASP A 135 1.18 8.77 -8.64
C ASP A 135 2.39 8.52 -9.56
N LEU A 136 2.26 7.51 -10.43
CA LEU A 136 3.25 7.21 -11.47
C LEU A 136 2.79 7.82 -12.80
N ASP A 137 3.69 8.57 -13.43
CA ASP A 137 3.55 9.07 -14.80
C ASP A 137 4.46 8.26 -15.73
N GLU A 138 3.86 7.35 -16.50
CA GLU A 138 4.58 6.46 -17.41
C GLU A 138 5.34 7.20 -18.53
N SER A 139 5.01 8.47 -18.82
CA SER A 139 5.77 9.28 -19.80
C SER A 139 7.20 9.60 -19.34
N LEU A 140 7.49 9.47 -18.04
CA LEU A 140 8.79 9.77 -17.45
C LEU A 140 9.73 8.55 -17.34
N ASN A 141 9.34 7.39 -17.88
CA ASN A 141 10.08 6.13 -17.76
C ASN A 141 11.53 6.21 -18.30
N GLU A 142 11.76 7.05 -19.31
CA GLU A 142 13.09 7.26 -19.93
C GLU A 142 13.81 8.54 -19.49
N LEU A 143 13.30 9.27 -18.47
CA LEU A 143 13.91 10.53 -18.06
C LEU A 143 15.33 10.29 -17.51
N ALA A 144 16.32 10.94 -18.12
CA ALA A 144 17.71 10.88 -17.66
C ALA A 144 17.85 11.47 -16.24
N SER A 145 18.65 10.82 -15.40
CA SER A 145 18.98 11.31 -14.06
C SER A 145 19.86 12.56 -14.14
N VAL A 146 19.52 13.59 -13.37
CA VAL A 146 20.35 14.79 -13.21
C VAL A 146 21.48 14.47 -12.23
N ASP A 147 22.72 14.76 -12.63
CA ASP A 147 23.90 14.64 -11.76
C ASP A 147 23.91 15.77 -10.70
N GLU A 148 24.20 15.39 -9.47
CA GLU A 148 24.33 16.28 -8.32
C GLU A 148 25.61 15.98 -7.54
N THR A 149 26.33 17.02 -7.13
CA THR A 149 27.38 16.90 -6.11
C THR A 149 26.73 16.91 -4.73
N ARG A 150 27.10 15.92 -3.91
CA ARG A 150 26.60 15.72 -2.56
C ARG A 150 27.78 15.71 -1.60
N GLU A 151 27.56 16.16 -0.37
CA GLU A 151 28.60 16.21 0.66
C GLU A 151 29.21 14.83 0.93
N HIS A 152 30.43 14.84 1.43
CA HIS A 152 31.20 13.63 1.69
C HIS A 152 31.29 13.35 3.20
N GLY A 153 31.34 12.07 3.58
CA GLY A 153 31.70 11.68 4.94
C GLY A 153 33.18 11.93 5.22
N ALA A 154 33.60 11.72 6.48
CA ALA A 154 34.98 11.87 6.92
C ALA A 154 35.95 10.88 6.21
N VAL A 155 35.43 9.83 5.59
CA VAL A 155 36.17 8.78 4.86
C VAL A 155 35.72 8.72 3.41
N MET A 156 36.68 8.73 2.49
CA MET A 156 36.46 8.63 1.04
C MET A 156 37.37 7.56 0.43
N TYR A 157 37.09 7.10 -0.79
CA TYR A 157 38.10 6.39 -1.57
C TYR A 157 39.14 7.38 -2.13
N ALA A 158 40.38 6.93 -2.20
CA ALA A 158 41.48 7.70 -2.77
C ALA A 158 41.26 8.01 -4.26
N SER A 159 41.54 9.25 -4.66
CA SER A 159 41.46 9.68 -6.08
C SER A 159 42.73 9.38 -6.89
N ASN A 160 43.80 8.92 -6.22
CA ASN A 160 45.11 8.64 -6.80
C ASN A 160 45.58 7.24 -6.34
N ASP A 161 46.64 6.71 -6.96
CA ASP A 161 47.25 5.41 -6.61
C ASP A 161 47.97 5.45 -5.24
N SER A 162 47.19 5.50 -4.16
CA SER A 162 47.63 5.46 -2.76
C SER A 162 46.96 4.30 -2.01
N TRP A 163 47.07 4.28 -0.68
CA TRP A 163 46.23 3.41 0.16
C TRP A 163 44.73 3.66 -0.17
N ILE A 164 43.89 2.63 0.00
CA ILE A 164 42.48 2.56 -0.44
C ILE A 164 41.61 3.75 0.04
N TRP A 165 41.98 4.41 1.14
CA TRP A 165 41.20 5.44 1.82
C TRP A 165 41.89 6.80 1.76
N ASP A 166 41.07 7.84 1.61
CA ASP A 166 41.42 9.24 1.81
C ASP A 166 40.53 9.81 2.93
N TYR A 167 41.03 10.79 3.67
CA TYR A 167 40.41 11.29 4.90
C TYR A 167 40.32 12.81 4.88
N ASN A 168 39.12 13.36 5.14
CA ASN A 168 38.96 14.80 5.31
C ASN A 168 38.75 15.14 6.79
N ASN A 169 39.82 15.56 7.46
CA ASN A 169 39.81 15.92 8.88
C ASN A 169 38.96 17.17 9.21
N SER A 170 38.46 17.92 8.22
CA SER A 170 37.55 19.06 8.45
C SER A 170 36.06 18.68 8.41
N LEU A 171 35.72 17.43 8.11
CA LEU A 171 34.33 16.96 8.00
C LEU A 171 34.03 15.94 9.11
N THR A 172 32.92 16.16 9.81
CA THR A 172 32.28 15.11 10.62
C THR A 172 31.35 14.30 9.72
N ASN A 173 31.16 13.01 10.01
CA ASN A 173 30.11 12.24 9.33
C ASN A 173 28.75 12.91 9.62
N PRO A 174 27.87 13.07 8.62
CA PRO A 174 26.57 13.70 8.83
C PRO A 174 25.80 12.94 9.91
N THR A 175 25.37 13.66 10.94
CA THR A 175 24.44 13.13 11.93
C THR A 175 23.17 12.73 11.21
N GLY A 176 22.88 11.42 11.16
CA GLY A 176 21.62 10.94 10.60
C GLY A 176 20.44 11.65 11.27
N GLY A 177 19.42 11.97 10.48
CA GLY A 177 18.15 12.44 11.02
C GLY A 177 17.55 11.44 12.02
N PRO A 178 16.51 11.82 12.79
CA PRO A 178 15.80 10.90 13.66
C PRO A 178 15.19 9.77 12.82
N GLY A 179 15.92 8.66 12.71
CA GLY A 179 15.62 7.63 11.73
C GLY A 179 14.23 7.03 11.91
N SER A 180 13.66 6.57 10.80
CA SER A 180 12.42 5.79 10.76
C SER A 180 12.29 4.85 11.97
N THR A 181 11.27 5.07 12.80
CA THR A 181 10.99 4.30 14.03
C THR A 181 10.47 2.89 13.76
N PHE A 182 10.51 2.42 12.51
CA PHE A 182 10.05 1.09 12.09
C PHE A 182 11.07 0.38 11.18
N ILE A 183 12.13 -0.16 11.80
CA ILE A 183 12.79 -1.40 11.32
C ILE A 183 12.86 -2.37 12.51
N PRO A 184 12.24 -3.56 12.44
CA PRO A 184 12.14 -4.47 13.59
C PRO A 184 13.35 -5.41 13.70
N THR A 185 14.36 -5.05 14.49
CA THR A 185 15.39 -5.98 15.00
C THR A 185 15.75 -5.67 16.47
N SER A 186 16.21 -6.67 17.21
CA SER A 186 16.21 -6.73 18.68
C SER A 186 17.52 -6.27 19.37
N THR A 187 17.40 -5.53 20.49
CA THR A 187 18.21 -5.52 21.75
C THR A 187 19.69 -5.99 21.71
N ALA A 188 20.71 -5.38 22.33
CA ALA A 188 20.90 -4.29 23.34
C ALA A 188 22.46 -4.14 23.61
N PRO A 189 22.98 -3.50 24.70
CA PRO A 189 22.91 -2.10 25.18
C PRO A 189 24.34 -1.44 25.30
N PRO A 190 24.77 -0.62 26.30
CA PRO A 190 25.19 0.78 26.03
C PRO A 190 26.58 1.24 26.53
N ASP A 191 27.10 2.34 25.99
CA ASP A 191 27.92 3.44 26.61
C ASP A 191 28.57 4.28 25.48
N SER A 192 29.04 5.52 25.61
CA SER A 192 29.18 6.46 26.74
C SER A 192 29.32 7.91 26.21
N ALA A 193 29.00 8.93 27.01
CA ALA A 193 29.37 10.34 26.81
C ALA A 193 30.63 10.70 27.66
N PRO A 194 31.20 11.93 27.66
CA PRO A 194 30.91 13.14 26.88
C PRO A 194 32.10 13.46 25.91
N PRO A 195 32.80 14.63 25.80
CA PRO A 195 32.84 15.89 26.56
C PRO A 195 32.27 17.13 25.82
N THR A 196 32.25 18.28 26.51
CA THR A 196 32.02 19.64 25.96
C THR A 196 33.34 20.38 25.72
N THR A 197 33.45 21.17 24.66
CA THR A 197 34.56 22.14 24.48
C THR A 197 34.03 23.52 24.12
N VAL A 198 34.60 24.53 24.78
CA VAL A 198 34.34 25.96 24.63
C VAL A 198 35.30 26.54 23.58
N ASP A 199 34.83 27.36 22.64
CA ASP A 199 35.61 28.46 22.04
C ASP A 199 34.66 29.44 21.26
N PRO A 200 35.10 30.57 20.65
CA PRO A 200 34.70 31.88 21.16
C PRO A 200 33.96 32.79 20.14
N ASP A 201 33.64 34.02 20.57
CA ASP A 201 33.03 35.10 19.78
C ASP A 201 33.70 35.37 18.42
N PRO A 202 32.88 35.69 17.40
CA PRO A 202 33.21 36.64 16.36
C PRO A 202 32.39 37.95 16.50
N ASP A 203 33.11 39.07 16.33
CA ASP A 203 32.64 40.48 16.35
C ASP A 203 31.53 40.81 15.32
N PRO A 204 30.87 41.99 15.40
CA PRO A 204 29.46 42.15 15.04
C PRO A 204 29.16 42.54 13.58
N ASP A 205 27.95 42.17 13.15
CA ASP A 205 27.27 42.71 11.96
C ASP A 205 26.14 43.70 12.36
N PRO A 206 25.67 44.57 11.44
CA PRO A 206 25.07 45.86 11.79
C PRO A 206 23.57 45.84 12.18
N ASP A 207 23.16 46.93 12.84
CA ASP A 207 21.84 47.19 13.43
C ASP A 207 20.64 46.74 12.57
N PRO A 208 19.73 45.92 13.12
CA PRO A 208 18.37 45.78 12.60
C PRO A 208 17.48 46.96 13.01
N ASP A 209 16.49 47.28 12.18
CA ASP A 209 15.43 48.28 12.45
C ASP A 209 14.70 48.01 13.79
N PRO A 210 14.12 49.05 14.44
CA PRO A 210 13.66 48.96 15.82
C PRO A 210 12.50 47.96 16.02
N ASP A 211 12.78 46.95 16.84
CA ASP A 211 11.82 45.95 17.33
C ASP A 211 10.58 46.61 17.99
N PRO A 212 9.40 45.94 17.97
CA PRO A 212 8.25 46.38 18.74
C PRO A 212 8.55 46.29 20.24
N ASP A 213 8.20 47.37 20.95
CA ASP A 213 8.40 47.63 22.39
C ASP A 213 8.40 46.35 23.27
N PRO A 214 9.54 45.96 23.88
CA PRO A 214 9.65 44.70 24.60
C PRO A 214 8.72 44.69 25.81
N THR A 215 7.92 43.63 25.93
CA THR A 215 7.07 43.41 27.10
C THR A 215 7.89 43.52 28.39
N PRO A 216 7.40 44.20 29.46
CA PRO A 216 8.18 44.46 30.66
C PRO A 216 8.85 43.20 31.23
N ILE A 217 10.17 43.14 31.16
CA ILE A 217 10.95 42.04 31.74
C ILE A 217 10.85 42.16 33.25
N ASP A 218 10.18 41.19 33.88
CA ASP A 218 10.07 41.07 35.33
C ASP A 218 11.50 40.92 35.93
N PRO A 219 12.01 41.91 36.69
CA PRO A 219 13.42 41.97 37.07
C PRO A 219 13.81 40.98 38.18
N ARG A 220 12.86 40.16 38.65
CA ARG A 220 13.07 39.20 39.75
C ARG A 220 13.82 37.95 39.29
N THR A 221 14.75 37.49 40.12
CA THR A 221 15.57 36.31 39.86
C THR A 221 14.73 35.03 39.94
N ILE A 222 14.84 34.15 38.94
CA ILE A 222 14.14 32.86 38.94
C ILE A 222 14.90 31.89 39.85
N LEU A 223 14.20 31.22 40.77
CA LEU A 223 14.80 30.19 41.62
C LEU A 223 15.30 28.99 40.80
N PRO A 224 16.38 28.31 41.25
CA PRO A 224 16.87 27.10 40.60
C PRO A 224 15.78 26.02 40.53
N SER A 225 15.69 25.32 39.39
CA SER A 225 14.74 24.22 39.24
C SER A 225 15.20 22.99 40.04
N PRO A 226 14.31 22.32 40.80
CA PRO A 226 14.67 21.12 41.54
C PRO A 226 15.26 20.03 40.65
N THR A 227 16.13 19.18 41.20
CA THR A 227 16.65 18.00 40.48
C THR A 227 16.08 16.73 41.07
N LEU A 228 15.80 15.71 40.25
CA LEU A 228 15.38 14.40 40.74
C LEU A 228 16.60 13.47 40.76
N SER A 229 16.82 12.80 41.90
CA SER A 229 17.92 11.82 42.07
C SER A 229 17.82 10.61 41.13
N LEU A 230 16.60 10.26 40.73
CA LEU A 230 16.32 9.38 39.60
C LEU A 230 15.49 10.18 38.59
N PRO A 231 15.86 10.24 37.30
CA PRO A 231 15.04 10.88 36.28
C PRO A 231 13.77 10.05 36.02
N GLY A 232 12.71 10.70 35.50
CA GLY A 232 11.58 9.98 34.92
C GLY A 232 12.04 9.11 33.75
N GLY A 233 11.44 7.94 33.58
CA GLY A 233 11.83 6.99 32.54
C GLY A 233 11.29 5.58 32.75
N TYR A 234 11.93 4.64 32.05
CA TYR A 234 11.59 3.23 32.08
C TYR A 234 12.43 2.47 33.11
N TYR A 235 11.76 1.74 34.00
CA TYR A 235 12.41 0.92 35.02
C TYR A 235 11.94 -0.54 34.94
N PRO A 236 12.79 -1.52 35.28
CA PRO A 236 12.36 -2.92 35.39
C PRO A 236 11.22 -3.09 36.40
N LYS A 237 10.29 -4.01 36.14
CA LYS A 237 9.14 -4.30 37.03
C LYS A 237 9.60 -4.66 38.47
N THR A 238 10.78 -5.26 38.61
CA THR A 238 11.40 -5.66 39.88
C THR A 238 11.86 -4.49 40.74
N ASP A 239 12.02 -3.30 40.17
CA ASP A 239 12.75 -2.19 40.79
C ASP A 239 11.79 -1.12 41.35
N PHE A 240 10.47 -1.29 41.15
CA PHE A 240 9.44 -0.38 41.66
C PHE A 240 9.29 -0.42 43.18
N ASP A 241 8.66 0.63 43.73
CA ASP A 241 8.96 1.23 45.04
C ASP A 241 10.31 1.97 45.07
N LEU A 242 10.64 2.60 43.93
CA LEU A 242 11.82 3.43 43.69
C LEU A 242 11.97 4.50 44.77
N SER A 243 13.21 4.72 45.20
CA SER A 243 13.57 5.73 46.21
C SER A 243 14.06 6.99 45.51
N VAL A 244 13.24 8.05 45.52
CA VAL A 244 13.55 9.33 44.86
C VAL A 244 13.65 10.45 45.90
N THR A 245 14.82 11.05 46.04
CA THR A 245 15.01 12.36 46.69
C THR A 245 15.02 13.48 45.64
N ILE A 246 14.64 14.68 46.09
CA ILE A 246 14.68 15.92 45.30
C ILE A 246 15.87 16.77 45.79
N GLY A 247 16.71 17.23 44.87
CA GLY A 247 17.87 18.09 45.10
C GLY A 247 17.69 19.51 44.55
N ASN A 248 18.78 20.28 44.57
CA ASN A 248 18.84 21.68 44.11
C ASN A 248 17.86 22.62 44.84
N ALA A 249 17.78 22.48 46.17
CA ALA A 249 16.98 23.37 47.00
C ALA A 249 17.56 24.79 47.04
N PRO A 250 16.72 25.84 46.94
CA PRO A 250 17.15 27.22 47.19
C PRO A 250 17.51 27.42 48.67
N ASP A 251 18.16 28.55 48.99
CA ASP A 251 18.37 28.93 50.40
C ASP A 251 17.01 29.03 51.14
N PRO A 252 16.85 28.44 52.34
CA PRO A 252 15.59 28.45 53.08
C PRO A 252 15.04 29.85 53.40
N SER A 253 15.86 30.89 53.34
CA SER A 253 15.44 32.29 53.51
C SER A 253 14.81 32.90 52.25
N ILE A 254 15.07 32.36 51.06
CA ILE A 254 14.55 32.87 49.78
C ILE A 254 13.46 31.99 49.16
N GLY A 255 13.44 30.69 49.46
CA GLY A 255 12.48 29.74 48.86
C GLY A 255 12.38 28.39 49.55
N LYS A 256 11.44 27.55 49.08
CA LYS A 256 11.32 26.13 49.48
C LYS A 256 10.90 25.26 48.29
N ILE A 257 11.13 23.95 48.36
CA ILE A 257 10.63 22.99 47.35
C ILE A 257 9.24 22.49 47.76
N ILE A 258 8.34 22.38 46.78
CA ILE A 258 7.08 21.64 46.85
C ILE A 258 7.06 20.52 45.81
N TYR A 259 6.31 19.45 46.06
CA TYR A 259 6.14 18.33 45.14
C TYR A 259 4.70 17.78 45.09
N SER A 260 4.34 17.12 43.99
CA SER A 260 3.08 16.41 43.83
C SER A 260 3.30 15.05 43.19
N ILE A 261 2.53 14.03 43.64
CA ILE A 261 2.50 12.70 43.02
C ILE A 261 1.09 12.47 42.46
N ASP A 262 1.01 12.09 41.18
CA ASP A 262 -0.22 11.86 40.41
C ASP A 262 -1.22 13.03 40.45
N ASN A 263 -0.72 14.26 40.60
CA ASN A 263 -1.54 15.48 40.72
C ASN A 263 -2.49 15.50 41.95
N LYS A 264 -2.22 14.70 42.98
CA LYS A 264 -3.03 14.58 44.22
C LYS A 264 -2.88 15.76 45.20
N GLY A 265 -2.36 16.90 44.73
CA GLY A 265 -2.05 18.09 45.52
C GLY A 265 -0.55 18.29 45.74
N TRP A 266 -0.15 19.52 46.07
CA TRP A 266 1.23 19.90 46.36
C TRP A 266 1.53 19.78 47.85
N ASN A 267 2.69 19.21 48.20
CA ASN A 267 3.20 19.01 49.54
C ASN A 267 4.56 19.71 49.68
N ASP A 268 4.90 20.20 50.86
CA ASP A 268 6.23 20.74 51.16
C ASP A 268 7.26 19.60 51.19
N TYR A 269 8.41 19.80 50.54
CA TYR A 269 9.54 18.85 50.59
C TYR A 269 10.51 19.24 51.70
N ALA A 270 10.79 18.31 52.62
CA ALA A 270 11.65 18.49 53.78
C ALA A 270 12.96 17.69 53.70
N GLY A 271 13.28 17.11 52.54
CA GLY A 271 14.46 16.25 52.34
C GLY A 271 14.18 14.75 52.50
N GLU A 272 12.91 14.34 52.55
CA GLU A 272 12.52 12.95 52.66
C GLU A 272 12.79 12.12 51.39
N THR A 273 12.82 10.80 51.52
CA THR A 273 12.84 9.89 50.36
C THR A 273 11.42 9.56 49.93
N LEU A 274 11.05 9.96 48.71
CA LEU A 274 9.76 9.66 48.11
C LEU A 274 9.75 8.23 47.56
N ARG A 275 8.65 7.51 47.79
CA ARG A 275 8.45 6.15 47.26
C ARG A 275 7.58 6.21 46.01
N ILE A 276 8.21 6.00 44.87
CA ILE A 276 7.58 6.11 43.56
C ILE A 276 7.23 4.71 43.04
N LYS A 277 5.95 4.52 42.76
CA LYS A 277 5.36 3.28 42.23
C LYS A 277 5.26 3.33 40.72
N ARG A 278 4.90 2.19 40.14
CA ARG A 278 4.61 2.04 38.71
C ARG A 278 3.51 3.02 38.29
N ASP A 279 3.74 3.66 37.14
CA ASP A 279 2.86 4.60 36.46
C ASP A 279 2.60 5.89 37.26
N ASN A 280 3.48 6.23 38.22
CA ASN A 280 3.42 7.50 38.94
C ASN A 280 3.99 8.67 38.14
N GLU A 281 3.38 9.85 38.33
CA GLU A 281 3.91 11.14 37.89
C GLU A 281 4.38 11.96 39.09
N LEU A 282 5.69 12.20 39.23
CA LEU A 282 6.26 13.13 40.21
C LEU A 282 6.46 14.50 39.56
N ARG A 283 5.98 15.55 40.23
CA ARG A 283 6.21 16.96 39.89
C ARG A 283 6.91 17.65 41.06
N ALA A 284 7.88 18.52 40.80
CA ALA A 284 8.60 19.28 41.81
C ALA A 284 8.82 20.74 41.36
N GLN A 285 8.69 21.70 42.28
CA GLN A 285 8.92 23.13 41.98
C GLN A 285 9.55 23.82 43.20
N ALA A 286 10.52 24.71 42.97
CA ALA A 286 10.98 25.65 43.99
C ALA A 286 10.08 26.90 43.95
N ILE A 287 9.50 27.26 45.10
CA ILE A 287 8.62 28.42 45.25
C ILE A 287 9.30 29.51 46.08
N ALA A 288 9.14 30.76 45.65
CA ALA A 288 9.75 31.91 46.30
C ALA A 288 9.00 32.29 47.59
N LEU A 289 9.77 32.45 48.67
CA LEU A 289 9.30 33.03 49.93
C LEU A 289 9.50 34.56 49.91
N ASP A 290 10.63 35.03 49.34
CA ASP A 290 10.81 36.42 48.95
C ASP A 290 10.28 36.65 47.52
N THR A 291 8.98 36.93 47.44
CA THR A 291 8.30 37.22 46.16
C THR A 291 8.60 38.62 45.60
N ALA A 292 9.30 39.48 46.35
CA ALA A 292 9.70 40.81 45.89
C ALA A 292 10.94 40.75 45.01
N ASN A 293 11.90 39.88 45.33
CA ASN A 293 13.16 39.71 44.58
C ASN A 293 13.23 38.43 43.74
N TYR A 294 12.41 37.40 44.05
CA TYR A 294 12.48 36.10 43.39
C TYR A 294 11.15 35.62 42.79
N ARG A 295 11.25 34.70 41.84
CA ARG A 295 10.14 33.98 41.19
C ARG A 295 10.32 32.48 41.34
N ASN A 296 9.20 31.75 41.37
CA ASN A 296 9.19 30.29 41.37
C ASN A 296 9.99 29.74 40.17
N SER A 297 10.62 28.59 40.36
CA SER A 297 11.29 27.86 39.27
C SER A 297 10.30 27.31 38.24
N GLY A 298 10.83 26.76 37.15
CA GLY A 298 10.07 25.80 36.35
C GLY A 298 9.65 24.58 37.18
N VAL A 299 8.58 23.90 36.76
CA VAL A 299 8.21 22.60 37.32
C VAL A 299 9.11 21.53 36.67
N THR A 300 9.70 20.69 37.50
CA THR A 300 10.45 19.50 37.09
C THR A 300 9.52 18.29 37.13
N TYR A 301 9.57 17.45 36.10
CA TYR A 301 8.66 16.32 35.90
C TYR A 301 9.45 15.01 35.83
N GLY A 302 8.90 13.95 36.41
CA GLY A 302 9.35 12.58 36.22
C GLY A 302 8.15 11.63 36.15
N PHE A 303 7.98 10.94 35.03
CA PHE A 303 7.01 9.85 34.88
C PHE A 303 7.74 8.51 34.95
N TYR A 304 7.26 7.57 35.74
CA TYR A 304 7.99 6.32 36.06
C TYR A 304 7.14 5.12 35.68
N THR A 305 7.52 4.41 34.63
CA THR A 305 6.73 3.30 34.06
C THR A 305 7.61 2.12 33.64
N ILE A 306 7.00 0.99 33.33
CA ILE A 306 7.71 -0.16 32.73
C ILE A 306 7.85 0.06 31.21
N PRO A 307 8.93 -0.44 30.57
CA PRO A 307 8.98 -0.48 29.11
C PRO A 307 7.79 -1.31 28.58
N THR A 308 7.19 -0.87 27.48
CA THR A 308 6.05 -1.60 26.89
C THR A 308 6.51 -2.98 26.42
N PRO A 309 5.90 -4.09 26.87
CA PRO A 309 6.44 -5.42 26.57
C PRO A 309 6.44 -5.71 25.06
N PRO A 310 7.52 -6.27 24.49
CA PRO A 310 7.56 -6.69 23.09
C PRO A 310 6.44 -7.69 22.77
N THR A 311 5.93 -7.65 21.55
CA THR A 311 4.92 -8.62 21.08
C THR A 311 5.61 -9.85 20.51
N LEU A 312 5.15 -11.05 20.86
CA LEU A 312 5.63 -12.30 20.27
C LEU A 312 5.38 -12.34 18.76
N PRO A 313 6.28 -12.98 17.97
CA PRO A 313 6.13 -13.04 16.52
C PRO A 313 4.84 -13.76 16.13
N THR A 314 4.15 -13.30 15.08
CA THR A 314 3.00 -14.00 14.52
C THR A 314 3.41 -15.40 14.03
N PRO A 315 2.64 -16.47 14.29
CA PRO A 315 2.99 -17.80 13.82
C PRO A 315 3.13 -17.89 12.30
N ILE A 316 4.08 -18.73 11.86
CA ILE A 316 4.36 -19.02 10.45
C ILE A 316 4.16 -20.51 10.24
N PHE A 317 3.21 -20.88 9.37
CA PHE A 317 3.03 -22.25 8.91
C PHE A 317 4.11 -22.64 7.89
N ASN A 318 4.43 -23.93 7.79
CA ASN A 318 5.30 -24.50 6.76
C ASN A 318 4.73 -24.44 5.34
N LEU A 319 3.40 -24.48 5.21
CA LEU A 319 2.67 -24.30 3.97
C LEU A 319 1.84 -23.01 4.09
N TYR A 320 1.69 -22.26 3.00
CA TYR A 320 0.82 -21.08 2.95
C TYR A 320 -0.65 -21.51 2.81
N GLY A 321 -1.60 -20.69 3.28
CA GLY A 321 -3.01 -20.90 2.95
C GLY A 321 -3.25 -20.75 1.43
N GLY A 322 -4.25 -21.45 0.92
CA GLY A 322 -4.58 -21.45 -0.50
C GLY A 322 -5.09 -22.80 -1.01
N GLY A 323 -5.09 -22.90 -2.34
CA GLY A 323 -5.48 -24.10 -3.08
C GLY A 323 -4.37 -25.13 -3.17
N TYR A 324 -4.69 -26.40 -2.91
CA TYR A 324 -3.79 -27.54 -3.09
C TYR A 324 -4.48 -28.66 -3.88
N PRO A 325 -3.75 -29.49 -4.65
CA PRO A 325 -4.32 -30.64 -5.34
C PRO A 325 -5.20 -31.50 -4.42
N ARG A 326 -6.33 -31.97 -4.94
CA ARG A 326 -7.33 -32.77 -4.22
C ARG A 326 -6.74 -33.96 -3.45
N GLN A 327 -5.69 -34.55 -4.01
CA GLN A 327 -4.98 -35.74 -3.55
C GLN A 327 -3.93 -35.44 -2.48
N SER A 328 -3.54 -34.18 -2.29
CA SER A 328 -2.59 -33.75 -1.24
C SER A 328 -3.23 -33.66 0.15
N PHE A 329 -4.55 -33.78 0.25
CA PHE A 329 -5.27 -33.73 1.52
C PHE A 329 -5.40 -35.13 2.16
N PRO A 330 -5.26 -35.26 3.49
CA PRO A 330 -5.05 -34.18 4.46
C PRO A 330 -3.61 -33.63 4.45
N LEU A 331 -3.47 -32.30 4.50
CA LEU A 331 -2.18 -31.63 4.55
C LEU A 331 -1.55 -31.76 5.94
N ALA A 332 -0.22 -31.87 6.02
CA ALA A 332 0.52 -31.88 7.28
C ALA A 332 1.12 -30.48 7.55
N LEU A 333 0.53 -29.74 8.49
CA LEU A 333 1.01 -28.40 8.87
C LEU A 333 1.90 -28.43 10.12
N SER A 334 2.93 -27.57 10.13
CA SER A 334 3.80 -27.31 11.27
C SER A 334 4.06 -25.81 11.45
N LEU A 335 4.48 -25.41 12.65
CA LEU A 335 4.86 -24.02 12.95
C LEU A 335 6.37 -23.86 12.91
N ASN A 336 6.87 -22.95 12.09
CA ASN A 336 8.30 -22.80 11.79
C ASN A 336 9.04 -21.81 12.70
N ASN A 337 8.34 -20.94 13.43
CA ASN A 337 8.92 -19.86 14.24
C ASN A 337 8.48 -19.92 15.72
N ARG A 338 8.42 -21.13 16.28
CA ARG A 338 7.95 -21.36 17.65
C ARG A 338 8.90 -20.69 18.67
N PRO A 339 8.43 -19.84 19.60
CA PRO A 339 9.23 -19.36 20.72
C PRO A 339 9.52 -20.50 21.71
N ASP A 340 10.46 -20.26 22.64
CA ASP A 340 10.74 -21.23 23.70
C ASP A 340 9.48 -21.55 24.52
N ALA A 341 9.35 -22.80 24.95
CA ALA A 341 8.25 -23.25 25.79
C ALA A 341 8.23 -22.58 27.17
N SER A 342 9.35 -22.01 27.63
CA SER A 342 9.40 -21.16 28.84
C SER A 342 8.84 -19.75 28.63
N ILE A 343 8.58 -19.33 27.39
CA ILE A 343 8.11 -17.99 27.05
C ILE A 343 6.61 -17.99 26.72
N ALA A 344 6.14 -18.97 25.92
CA ALA A 344 4.77 -18.97 25.43
C ALA A 344 4.20 -20.36 25.12
N ASN A 345 2.89 -20.48 25.27
CA ASN A 345 2.11 -21.61 24.78
C ASN A 345 1.84 -21.45 23.28
N ALA A 346 2.29 -22.41 22.47
CA ALA A 346 1.89 -22.50 21.07
C ALA A 346 0.53 -23.18 20.95
N LEU A 347 -0.42 -22.48 20.34
CA LEU A 347 -1.82 -22.89 20.22
C LEU A 347 -2.27 -22.84 18.76
N TYR A 348 -3.10 -23.79 18.35
CA TYR A 348 -3.78 -23.78 17.05
C TYR A 348 -5.25 -24.19 17.20
N ARG A 349 -6.09 -23.84 16.22
CA ARG A 349 -7.46 -24.35 16.11
C ARG A 349 -7.88 -24.51 14.66
N LEU A 350 -8.80 -25.44 14.44
CA LEU A 350 -9.43 -25.71 13.15
C LEU A 350 -10.87 -25.23 13.19
N ASP A 351 -11.33 -24.59 12.12
CA ASP A 351 -12.73 -24.21 11.87
C ASP A 351 -13.43 -23.48 13.03
N LYS A 352 -12.69 -22.55 13.66
CA LYS A 352 -13.10 -21.75 14.84
C LYS A 352 -13.45 -22.58 16.09
N GLY A 353 -13.04 -23.85 16.13
CA GLY A 353 -13.19 -24.74 17.28
C GLY A 353 -12.35 -24.33 18.50
N ALA A 354 -12.21 -25.27 19.44
CA ALA A 354 -11.38 -25.07 20.62
C ALA A 354 -9.90 -24.88 20.25
N TRP A 355 -9.19 -24.05 21.03
CA TRP A 355 -7.73 -23.95 20.95
C TRP A 355 -7.09 -25.23 21.50
N LEU A 356 -6.21 -25.83 20.71
CA LEU A 356 -5.45 -27.03 21.02
C LEU A 356 -3.96 -26.67 21.20
N PRO A 357 -3.24 -27.32 22.14
CA PRO A 357 -1.80 -27.14 22.29
C PRO A 357 -1.05 -27.74 21.10
N TYR A 358 -0.12 -26.97 20.53
CA TYR A 358 0.75 -27.41 19.45
C TYR A 358 1.90 -28.27 20.01
N SER A 359 1.90 -29.56 19.67
CA SER A 359 2.90 -30.55 20.09
C SER A 359 3.78 -31.08 18.94
N GLY A 360 3.42 -30.79 17.69
CA GLY A 360 4.11 -31.26 16.48
C GLY A 360 3.23 -31.05 15.25
N PRO A 361 3.62 -31.57 14.07
CA PRO A 361 2.83 -31.47 12.86
C PRO A 361 1.40 -32.02 13.04
N PHE A 362 0.40 -31.33 12.49
CA PHE A 362 -1.02 -31.71 12.60
C PHE A 362 -1.68 -31.81 11.21
N SER A 363 -2.67 -32.69 11.10
CA SER A 363 -3.40 -32.92 9.85
C SER A 363 -4.52 -31.90 9.65
N VAL A 364 -4.64 -31.39 8.43
CA VAL A 364 -5.66 -30.42 8.02
C VAL A 364 -6.49 -31.02 6.89
N ALA A 365 -7.81 -31.02 7.06
CA ALA A 365 -8.75 -31.54 6.07
C ALA A 365 -8.96 -30.53 4.92
N LYS A 366 -9.77 -30.94 3.94
CA LYS A 366 -10.24 -30.05 2.88
C LYS A 366 -11.17 -28.99 3.48
N ASN A 367 -11.13 -27.78 2.93
CA ASN A 367 -12.01 -26.66 3.31
C ASN A 367 -11.90 -26.31 4.81
N THR A 368 -10.68 -26.37 5.36
CA THR A 368 -10.40 -26.10 6.77
C THR A 368 -9.72 -24.74 6.95
N GLN A 369 -10.29 -23.94 7.83
CA GLN A 369 -9.76 -22.67 8.30
C GLN A 369 -8.87 -22.90 9.52
N VAL A 370 -7.58 -22.63 9.40
CA VAL A 370 -6.59 -22.83 10.47
C VAL A 370 -6.24 -21.49 11.10
N GLU A 371 -6.31 -21.41 12.43
CA GLU A 371 -5.82 -20.27 13.19
C GLU A 371 -4.74 -20.72 14.18
N ALA A 372 -3.67 -19.92 14.36
CA ALA A 372 -2.57 -20.19 15.27
C ALA A 372 -2.15 -18.93 16.04
N GLN A 373 -1.73 -19.08 17.30
CA GLN A 373 -1.17 -18.00 18.13
C GLN A 373 -0.12 -18.52 19.12
N TYR A 374 0.76 -17.62 19.58
CA TYR A 374 1.61 -17.84 20.75
C TYR A 374 1.05 -17.01 21.92
N ASP A 375 0.49 -17.66 22.93
CA ASP A 375 0.00 -16.97 24.14
C ASP A 375 1.11 -16.90 25.19
N SER A 376 1.46 -15.67 25.59
CA SER A 376 2.57 -15.41 26.51
C SER A 376 2.27 -15.95 27.92
N LEU A 377 3.28 -16.57 28.54
CA LEU A 377 3.24 -17.02 29.93
C LEU A 377 3.39 -15.86 30.94
N ASP A 378 4.06 -14.77 30.56
CA ASP A 378 4.14 -13.53 31.34
C ASP A 378 3.86 -12.30 30.47
N LYS A 379 2.71 -11.66 30.72
CA LYS A 379 2.20 -10.53 29.94
C LYS A 379 2.83 -9.18 30.30
N ASP A 380 3.62 -9.12 31.39
CA ASP A 380 4.47 -7.97 31.71
C ASP A 380 5.87 -8.08 31.05
N ILE A 381 6.25 -9.24 30.48
CA ILE A 381 7.51 -9.44 29.74
C ILE A 381 7.27 -9.56 28.23
N TYR A 382 6.22 -10.26 27.79
CA TYR A 382 5.85 -10.38 26.39
C TYR A 382 4.33 -10.28 26.18
N ARG A 383 3.89 -9.52 25.18
CA ARG A 383 2.50 -9.58 24.71
C ARG A 383 2.33 -10.81 23.81
N SER A 384 1.21 -11.53 23.96
CA SER A 384 0.81 -12.64 23.09
C SER A 384 0.81 -12.20 21.61
N SER A 385 1.11 -13.13 20.70
CA SER A 385 1.22 -12.83 19.27
C SER A 385 -0.13 -12.41 18.68
N SER A 386 -0.11 -11.76 17.51
CA SER A 386 -1.29 -11.74 16.64
C SER A 386 -1.67 -13.18 16.23
N ILE A 387 -2.95 -13.39 15.94
CA ILE A 387 -3.45 -14.66 15.39
C ILE A 387 -3.05 -14.74 13.92
N ARG A 388 -2.31 -15.79 13.53
CA ARG A 388 -2.17 -16.18 12.13
C ARG A 388 -3.44 -16.91 11.71
N LYS A 389 -3.98 -16.58 10.55
CA LYS A 389 -5.19 -17.20 9.98
C LYS A 389 -4.94 -17.55 8.53
N GLU A 390 -5.27 -18.78 8.15
CA GLU A 390 -5.14 -19.32 6.80
C GLU A 390 -6.34 -20.20 6.47
N TYR A 391 -6.61 -20.41 5.18
CA TYR A 391 -7.67 -21.31 4.69
C TYR A 391 -7.08 -22.28 3.66
N TYR A 392 -7.33 -23.57 3.82
CA TYR A 392 -6.77 -24.62 2.98
C TYR A 392 -7.90 -25.37 2.28
N TYR A 393 -7.88 -25.34 0.95
CA TYR A 393 -8.95 -25.88 0.12
C TYR A 393 -8.40 -26.70 -1.07
N PRO A 394 -9.13 -27.73 -1.52
CA PRO A 394 -8.78 -28.50 -2.70
C PRO A 394 -8.98 -27.68 -3.98
N VAL A 395 -8.11 -27.87 -4.96
CA VAL A 395 -8.28 -27.34 -6.31
C VAL A 395 -8.22 -28.45 -7.37
N ALA A 396 -8.88 -28.19 -8.50
CA ALA A 396 -8.82 -29.04 -9.67
C ALA A 396 -7.45 -28.95 -10.37
N THR A 397 -7.01 -30.08 -10.93
CA THR A 397 -5.68 -30.28 -11.52
C THR A 397 -5.73 -30.71 -12.99
N ASP A 398 -6.93 -30.96 -13.48
CA ASP A 398 -7.23 -31.80 -14.64
C ASP A 398 -8.57 -31.36 -15.25
N LEU A 399 -8.72 -30.05 -15.46
CA LEU A 399 -9.89 -29.49 -16.15
C LEU A 399 -9.73 -29.65 -17.66
N ASP A 400 -10.62 -30.46 -18.25
CA ASP A 400 -10.77 -30.64 -19.70
C ASP A 400 -12.14 -30.11 -20.14
N GLY A 401 -12.22 -29.51 -21.33
CA GLY A 401 -13.49 -29.04 -21.86
C GLY A 401 -13.47 -28.66 -23.34
N ASN A 402 -14.66 -28.66 -23.93
CA ASN A 402 -14.91 -28.14 -25.28
C ASN A 402 -15.69 -26.83 -25.19
N VAL A 403 -15.34 -25.86 -26.04
CA VAL A 403 -16.02 -24.56 -26.11
C VAL A 403 -16.89 -24.50 -27.36
N THR A 404 -18.11 -23.96 -27.23
CA THR A 404 -18.96 -23.53 -28.35
C THR A 404 -19.35 -22.07 -28.13
N ALA A 405 -19.52 -21.30 -29.20
CA ALA A 405 -19.84 -19.87 -29.08
C ALA A 405 -20.80 -19.39 -30.17
N SER A 406 -21.63 -18.37 -29.85
CA SER A 406 -22.55 -17.73 -30.81
C SER A 406 -22.80 -16.26 -30.50
N PHE A 407 -22.68 -15.39 -31.50
CA PHE A 407 -22.99 -13.96 -31.39
C PHE A 407 -24.50 -13.69 -31.30
N HIS A 408 -24.90 -12.72 -30.49
CA HIS A 408 -26.28 -12.25 -30.35
C HIS A 408 -26.36 -10.81 -29.79
N ASP A 409 -27.58 -10.28 -29.67
CA ASP A 409 -27.89 -9.01 -29.00
C ASP A 409 -27.13 -7.76 -29.48
N ALA A 410 -26.75 -7.71 -30.77
CA ALA A 410 -26.11 -6.53 -31.38
C ALA A 410 -26.85 -5.21 -31.06
N LYS A 411 -26.06 -4.14 -30.90
CA LYS A 411 -26.48 -2.75 -30.65
C LYS A 411 -25.67 -1.83 -31.55
N GLY A 412 -26.20 -0.68 -31.91
CA GLY A 412 -25.58 0.25 -32.85
C GLY A 412 -26.44 1.47 -33.09
N GLY A 413 -26.13 2.17 -34.19
CA GLY A 413 -26.85 3.36 -34.63
C GLY A 413 -28.28 3.11 -35.11
N LYS A 414 -28.93 4.17 -35.62
CA LYS A 414 -30.33 4.10 -36.09
C LYS A 414 -30.51 3.24 -37.32
N GLU A 415 -29.51 3.19 -38.17
CA GLU A 415 -29.51 2.44 -39.43
C GLU A 415 -28.67 1.15 -39.30
N LEU A 416 -28.56 0.59 -38.08
CA LEU A 416 -27.78 -0.61 -37.78
C LEU A 416 -28.07 -1.73 -38.78
N MET A 417 -27.07 -2.08 -39.57
CA MET A 417 -27.07 -3.25 -40.44
C MET A 417 -26.15 -4.28 -39.81
N ALA A 418 -26.69 -5.42 -39.38
CA ALA A 418 -25.91 -6.48 -38.76
C ALA A 418 -26.53 -7.86 -39.03
N GLU A 419 -25.68 -8.86 -39.22
CA GLU A 419 -26.07 -10.25 -39.50
C GLU A 419 -25.19 -11.23 -38.72
N VAL A 420 -25.78 -12.31 -38.21
CA VAL A 420 -25.06 -13.43 -37.59
C VAL A 420 -25.26 -14.67 -38.46
N THR A 421 -24.16 -15.28 -38.92
CA THR A 421 -24.16 -16.46 -39.80
C THR A 421 -23.20 -17.55 -39.28
N ASP A 422 -22.88 -18.55 -40.11
CA ASP A 422 -22.00 -19.69 -39.77
C ASP A 422 -22.43 -20.47 -38.50
N GLY A 423 -23.74 -20.55 -38.24
CA GLY A 423 -24.28 -21.19 -37.04
C GLY A 423 -24.08 -20.40 -35.74
N GLY A 424 -23.68 -19.13 -35.84
CA GLY A 424 -23.47 -18.22 -34.71
C GLY A 424 -22.05 -17.65 -34.62
N THR A 425 -21.08 -18.25 -35.32
CA THR A 425 -19.65 -17.94 -35.17
C THR A 425 -19.15 -16.76 -36.01
N PHE A 426 -19.97 -16.25 -36.95
CA PHE A 426 -19.64 -15.10 -37.79
C PHE A 426 -20.65 -13.98 -37.59
N PHE A 427 -20.16 -12.75 -37.41
CA PHE A 427 -20.96 -11.55 -37.23
C PHE A 427 -20.45 -10.46 -38.17
N SER A 428 -21.30 -9.98 -39.08
CA SER A 428 -21.00 -8.86 -39.99
C SER A 428 -21.81 -7.64 -39.58
N HIS A 429 -21.23 -6.44 -39.64
CA HIS A 429 -21.94 -5.20 -39.34
C HIS A 429 -21.47 -3.97 -40.12
N GLY A 430 -22.40 -3.04 -40.31
CA GLY A 430 -22.22 -1.83 -41.08
C GLY A 430 -22.45 -2.01 -42.57
N ASN A 431 -22.66 -0.88 -43.24
CA ASN A 431 -22.82 -0.78 -44.68
C ASN A 431 -21.63 -0.01 -45.27
N PRO A 432 -20.79 -0.63 -46.13
CA PRO A 432 -19.66 0.03 -46.80
C PRO A 432 -20.10 0.93 -47.97
N GLN A 433 -21.40 1.01 -48.27
CA GLN A 433 -21.92 1.79 -49.39
C GLN A 433 -22.32 3.22 -48.96
N MET A 434 -21.83 4.19 -49.72
CA MET A 434 -22.13 5.63 -49.56
C MET A 434 -22.95 6.14 -50.74
N ASN A 435 -23.97 6.97 -50.47
CA ASN A 435 -24.71 7.68 -51.50
C ASN A 435 -24.13 9.09 -51.71
N LEU A 436 -23.52 9.33 -52.87
CA LEU A 436 -22.91 10.60 -53.26
C LEU A 436 -23.73 11.24 -54.39
N GLY A 437 -24.82 11.91 -54.02
CA GLY A 437 -25.64 12.70 -54.95
C GLY A 437 -26.58 11.88 -55.85
N GLY A 438 -26.93 10.67 -55.43
CA GLY A 438 -27.81 9.75 -56.18
C GLY A 438 -27.08 8.54 -56.77
N GLU A 439 -25.75 8.54 -56.75
CA GLU A 439 -24.90 7.41 -57.12
C GLU A 439 -24.46 6.65 -55.86
N ILE A 440 -24.51 5.31 -55.91
CA ILE A 440 -24.06 4.44 -54.82
C ILE A 440 -22.61 4.06 -55.12
N ILE A 441 -21.69 4.44 -54.23
CA ILE A 441 -20.29 4.04 -54.27
C ILE A 441 -20.06 2.99 -53.18
N ASP A 442 -19.48 1.87 -53.56
CA ASP A 442 -19.07 0.82 -52.64
C ASP A 442 -17.61 1.06 -52.22
N ALA A 443 -17.36 1.23 -50.92
CA ALA A 443 -16.03 1.54 -50.38
C ALA A 443 -15.25 0.32 -49.87
N GLY A 444 -15.78 -0.91 -50.02
CA GLY A 444 -15.08 -2.13 -49.65
C GLY A 444 -15.93 -3.09 -48.82
N GLU A 445 -15.31 -3.74 -47.84
CA GLU A 445 -15.98 -4.74 -47.00
C GLU A 445 -16.51 -4.13 -45.69
N PRO A 446 -17.63 -4.63 -45.15
CA PRO A 446 -18.14 -4.24 -43.83
C PRO A 446 -17.23 -4.75 -42.71
N ASN A 447 -17.40 -4.23 -41.49
CA ASN A 447 -16.73 -4.79 -40.31
C ASN A 447 -17.22 -6.22 -40.04
N THR A 448 -16.32 -7.15 -39.70
CA THR A 448 -16.70 -8.53 -39.37
C THR A 448 -15.93 -9.10 -38.18
N LEU A 449 -16.62 -9.83 -37.31
CA LEU A 449 -16.05 -10.64 -36.24
C LEU A 449 -16.28 -12.12 -36.55
N ARG A 450 -15.26 -12.95 -36.39
CA ARG A 450 -15.37 -14.41 -36.48
C ARG A 450 -14.71 -15.06 -35.28
N ILE A 451 -15.39 -16.01 -34.65
CA ILE A 451 -14.88 -16.74 -33.48
C ILE A 451 -14.57 -18.19 -33.88
N GLU A 452 -13.40 -18.68 -33.48
CA GLU A 452 -13.01 -20.09 -33.60
C GLU A 452 -12.76 -20.66 -32.19
N PRO A 453 -13.76 -21.36 -31.60
CA PRO A 453 -13.63 -21.98 -30.28
C PRO A 453 -12.58 -23.10 -30.24
N HIS A 454 -11.88 -23.24 -29.12
CA HIS A 454 -10.88 -24.28 -28.89
C HIS A 454 -11.36 -25.33 -27.88
N HIS A 455 -10.75 -26.51 -27.94
CA HIS A 455 -10.76 -27.45 -26.81
C HIS A 455 -9.55 -27.18 -25.91
N PHE A 456 -9.67 -27.51 -24.62
CA PHE A 456 -8.57 -27.47 -23.68
C PHE A 456 -8.53 -28.76 -22.85
N SER A 457 -7.35 -29.10 -22.35
CA SER A 457 -7.14 -30.28 -21.50
C SER A 457 -6.04 -30.05 -20.47
N ASN A 458 -6.09 -30.82 -19.38
CA ASN A 458 -5.11 -30.81 -18.29
C ASN A 458 -4.86 -29.41 -17.68
N ILE A 459 -5.90 -28.57 -17.60
CA ILE A 459 -5.78 -27.22 -17.04
C ILE A 459 -5.86 -27.29 -15.51
N THR A 460 -4.81 -26.78 -14.84
CA THR A 460 -4.81 -26.62 -13.38
C THR A 460 -5.49 -25.31 -12.97
N HIS A 461 -5.92 -25.21 -11.72
CA HIS A 461 -6.26 -23.92 -11.11
C HIS A 461 -5.16 -22.86 -11.32
N GLY A 462 -5.56 -21.62 -11.58
CA GLY A 462 -4.65 -20.49 -11.83
C GLY A 462 -3.89 -20.53 -13.17
N GLN A 463 -3.98 -21.61 -13.94
CA GLN A 463 -3.37 -21.70 -15.27
C GLN A 463 -4.25 -20.99 -16.32
N SER A 464 -3.61 -20.17 -17.16
CA SER A 464 -4.27 -19.55 -18.31
C SER A 464 -4.32 -20.50 -19.50
N PHE A 465 -5.44 -20.50 -20.22
CA PHE A 465 -5.71 -21.34 -21.39
C PHE A 465 -6.52 -20.58 -22.44
N LYS A 466 -6.38 -20.95 -23.72
CA LYS A 466 -7.15 -20.33 -24.81
C LYS A 466 -8.56 -20.93 -24.86
N LEU A 467 -9.58 -20.06 -24.84
CA LEU A 467 -10.98 -20.45 -25.12
C LEU A 467 -11.30 -20.40 -26.61
N ALA A 468 -10.81 -19.38 -27.30
CA ALA A 468 -11.11 -19.11 -28.69
C ALA A 468 -10.01 -18.27 -29.35
N ASP A 469 -9.97 -18.30 -30.67
CA ASP A 469 -9.40 -17.20 -31.48
C ASP A 469 -10.54 -16.29 -31.95
N LEU A 470 -10.37 -14.98 -31.77
CA LEU A 470 -11.22 -13.95 -32.33
C LEU A 470 -10.50 -13.33 -33.54
N TYR A 471 -11.15 -13.35 -34.70
CA TYR A 471 -10.74 -12.62 -35.87
C TYR A 471 -11.61 -11.37 -35.98
N TYR A 472 -11.00 -10.22 -36.21
CA TYR A 472 -11.69 -8.97 -36.49
C TYR A 472 -11.16 -8.41 -37.82
N HIS A 473 -12.06 -8.19 -38.78
CA HIS A 473 -11.80 -7.39 -39.96
C HIS A 473 -12.30 -5.97 -39.71
N ASN A 474 -11.35 -5.03 -39.65
CA ASN A 474 -11.63 -3.61 -39.57
C ASN A 474 -11.96 -3.09 -40.99
N GLY A 475 -13.25 -2.86 -41.24
CA GLY A 475 -13.81 -2.51 -42.54
C GLY A 475 -14.57 -1.18 -42.55
N THR A 476 -14.93 -0.70 -43.74
CA THR A 476 -15.54 0.63 -43.91
C THR A 476 -17.04 0.60 -43.59
N THR A 477 -17.56 1.62 -42.89
CA THR A 477 -19.01 1.77 -42.64
C THR A 477 -19.48 3.22 -42.75
N PHE A 478 -20.70 3.42 -43.23
CA PHE A 478 -21.32 4.75 -43.35
C PHE A 478 -22.69 4.83 -42.68
N ASN A 479 -23.28 6.03 -42.67
CA ASN A 479 -24.70 6.28 -42.37
C ASN A 479 -25.19 5.78 -40.99
N ASP A 480 -24.34 5.74 -39.95
CA ASP A 480 -24.72 5.26 -38.61
C ASP A 480 -25.19 3.79 -38.60
N SER A 481 -24.59 2.96 -39.47
CA SER A 481 -24.99 1.55 -39.69
C SER A 481 -24.15 0.51 -38.95
N HIS A 482 -23.04 0.89 -38.33
CA HIS A 482 -22.19 -0.04 -37.58
C HIS A 482 -22.81 -0.46 -36.25
N ALA A 483 -22.42 -1.64 -35.77
CA ALA A 483 -22.65 -2.06 -34.40
C ALA A 483 -21.64 -1.36 -33.47
N THR A 484 -22.13 -0.88 -32.33
CA THR A 484 -21.31 -0.32 -31.23
C THR A 484 -21.15 -1.31 -30.07
N ALA A 485 -21.94 -2.40 -30.05
CA ALA A 485 -21.74 -3.53 -29.15
C ALA A 485 -22.35 -4.81 -29.70
N VAL A 486 -21.83 -5.97 -29.28
CA VAL A 486 -22.40 -7.30 -29.51
C VAL A 486 -22.12 -8.20 -28.30
N GLN A 487 -22.96 -9.20 -28.06
CA GLN A 487 -22.67 -10.23 -27.06
C GLN A 487 -22.26 -11.54 -27.75
N LEU A 488 -21.36 -12.27 -27.10
CA LEU A 488 -20.98 -13.62 -27.50
C LEU A 488 -21.34 -14.58 -26.38
N GLU A 489 -22.38 -15.38 -26.58
CA GLU A 489 -22.67 -16.50 -25.68
C GLU A 489 -21.60 -17.56 -25.89
N MET A 490 -20.94 -17.98 -24.81
CA MET A 490 -20.02 -19.11 -24.81
C MET A 490 -20.50 -20.17 -23.84
N THR A 491 -20.50 -21.42 -24.31
CA THR A 491 -20.74 -22.60 -23.48
C THR A 491 -19.48 -23.45 -23.42
N ILE A 492 -18.97 -23.67 -22.22
CA ILE A 492 -17.90 -24.61 -21.91
C ILE A 492 -18.56 -25.91 -21.43
N ALA A 493 -18.41 -26.99 -22.18
CA ALA A 493 -18.76 -28.34 -21.74
C ALA A 493 -17.53 -28.97 -21.09
N LEU A 494 -17.43 -28.90 -19.77
CA LEU A 494 -16.38 -29.58 -19.00
C LEU A 494 -16.63 -31.09 -18.99
N ALA A 495 -15.55 -31.87 -19.10
CA ALA A 495 -15.61 -33.33 -18.95
C ALA A 495 -15.51 -33.74 -17.47
N ASN A 496 -14.65 -33.06 -16.70
CA ASN A 496 -14.34 -33.35 -15.30
C ASN A 496 -14.38 -32.05 -14.46
N PRO A 497 -15.41 -31.81 -13.63
CA PRO A 497 -16.68 -32.53 -13.59
C PRO A 497 -17.47 -32.37 -14.89
N SER A 498 -18.37 -33.31 -15.19
CA SER A 498 -19.27 -33.25 -16.35
C SER A 498 -20.32 -32.13 -16.15
N GLN A 499 -20.00 -30.90 -16.53
CA GLN A 499 -20.83 -29.71 -16.33
C GLN A 499 -20.77 -28.78 -17.55
N ASN A 500 -21.93 -28.31 -18.00
CA ASN A 500 -22.02 -27.19 -18.94
C ASN A 500 -22.05 -25.87 -18.17
N ILE A 501 -21.23 -24.93 -18.64
CA ILE A 501 -21.07 -23.58 -18.11
C ILE A 501 -21.37 -22.61 -19.25
N THR A 502 -22.42 -21.80 -19.13
CA THR A 502 -22.81 -20.82 -20.16
C THR A 502 -22.73 -19.41 -19.61
N PHE A 503 -22.11 -18.50 -20.36
CA PHE A 503 -21.97 -17.07 -20.01
C PHE A 503 -21.83 -16.22 -21.26
N ASN A 504 -22.13 -14.92 -21.14
CA ASN A 504 -22.04 -13.97 -22.25
C ASN A 504 -20.81 -13.07 -22.08
N LEU A 505 -19.94 -13.04 -23.07
CA LEU A 505 -18.98 -11.96 -23.23
C LEU A 505 -19.71 -10.73 -23.76
N LYS A 506 -19.30 -9.55 -23.29
CA LYS A 506 -19.80 -8.26 -23.76
C LYS A 506 -18.68 -7.55 -24.50
N PHE A 507 -18.85 -7.43 -25.80
CA PHE A 507 -17.95 -6.68 -26.66
C PHE A 507 -18.54 -5.31 -26.94
N ASP A 508 -17.85 -4.27 -26.47
CA ASP A 508 -18.01 -2.93 -27.02
C ASP A 508 -17.16 -2.87 -28.29
N LEU A 509 -17.72 -2.31 -29.36
CA LEU A 509 -17.07 -2.18 -30.67
C LEU A 509 -16.81 -0.70 -30.90
N VAL A 510 -15.54 -0.32 -31.00
CA VAL A 510 -15.12 1.08 -31.00
C VAL A 510 -14.39 1.39 -32.29
N ASN A 511 -15.06 2.18 -33.13
CA ASN A 511 -14.46 2.82 -34.29
C ASN A 511 -13.70 4.09 -33.87
N THR A 512 -12.52 4.28 -34.41
CA THR A 512 -11.56 5.33 -34.08
C THR A 512 -11.52 6.43 -35.15
N GLU A 513 -10.97 7.60 -34.81
CA GLU A 513 -10.77 8.67 -35.80
C GLU A 513 -9.44 8.45 -36.54
N ASN A 514 -9.54 8.14 -37.84
CA ASN A 514 -8.39 7.89 -38.70
C ASN A 514 -7.40 9.07 -38.74
N SER A 515 -6.16 8.76 -38.38
CA SER A 515 -5.03 9.68 -38.24
C SER A 515 -3.79 9.19 -39.01
N ALA A 516 -2.69 9.95 -38.91
CA ALA A 516 -1.40 9.55 -39.48
C ALA A 516 -0.64 8.48 -38.66
N ASP A 517 -1.09 8.17 -37.43
CA ASP A 517 -0.54 7.08 -36.61
C ASP A 517 -1.41 5.82 -36.79
N PRO A 518 -0.91 4.74 -37.40
CA PRO A 518 -1.67 3.51 -37.60
C PRO A 518 -2.20 2.88 -36.32
N ASN A 519 -1.54 3.07 -35.16
CA ASN A 519 -2.01 2.53 -33.89
C ASN A 519 -3.17 3.34 -33.31
N ALA A 520 -3.20 4.65 -33.52
CA ALA A 520 -4.29 5.52 -33.09
C ALA A 520 -5.54 5.41 -33.99
N SER A 521 -5.33 4.98 -35.24
CA SER A 521 -6.35 4.65 -36.24
C SER A 521 -6.82 3.20 -36.17
N ALA A 522 -6.45 2.42 -35.16
CA ALA A 522 -6.85 1.02 -35.07
C ALA A 522 -8.18 0.87 -34.32
N ASP A 523 -9.22 0.46 -35.04
CA ASP A 523 -10.50 0.10 -34.42
C ASP A 523 -10.32 -1.13 -33.51
N TYR A 524 -11.13 -1.20 -32.45
CA TYR A 524 -10.94 -2.23 -31.42
C TYR A 524 -12.22 -2.78 -30.81
N VAL A 525 -12.09 -4.02 -30.34
CA VAL A 525 -13.06 -4.75 -29.54
C VAL A 525 -12.64 -4.67 -28.08
N ARG A 526 -13.46 -4.10 -27.19
CA ARG A 526 -13.23 -4.10 -25.73
C ARG A 526 -14.14 -5.10 -25.03
N LEU A 527 -13.57 -5.97 -24.19
CA LEU A 527 -14.29 -6.92 -23.36
C LEU A 527 -14.64 -6.31 -22.00
N THR A 528 -15.89 -5.91 -21.79
CA THR A 528 -16.29 -5.16 -20.58
C THR A 528 -16.59 -6.01 -19.34
N ASN A 529 -16.64 -7.33 -19.47
CA ASN A 529 -16.91 -8.27 -18.36
C ASN A 529 -15.84 -9.36 -18.22
N LEU A 530 -14.63 -8.93 -17.88
CA LEU A 530 -13.39 -9.71 -17.70
C LEU A 530 -13.44 -10.75 -16.55
N THR A 531 -14.55 -10.88 -15.85
CA THR A 531 -14.74 -11.88 -14.79
C THR A 531 -16.17 -12.41 -14.79
N GLN A 532 -16.31 -13.72 -14.97
CA GLN A 532 -17.59 -14.41 -15.07
C GLN A 532 -17.86 -15.26 -13.82
N ASN A 533 -19.05 -15.09 -13.26
CA ASN A 533 -19.58 -15.98 -12.23
C ASN A 533 -20.17 -17.22 -12.92
N ILE A 534 -19.34 -18.25 -13.11
CA ILE A 534 -19.68 -19.43 -13.94
C ILE A 534 -20.51 -20.51 -13.21
N GLY A 535 -20.82 -20.34 -11.92
CA GLY A 535 -21.59 -21.31 -11.15
C GLY A 535 -20.92 -22.70 -11.01
N LEU A 536 -19.63 -22.79 -11.32
CA LEU A 536 -18.82 -23.99 -11.19
C LEU A 536 -18.42 -24.16 -9.72
N VAL A 537 -18.77 -25.31 -9.14
CA VAL A 537 -18.37 -25.71 -7.79
C VAL A 537 -17.67 -27.05 -7.87
N ILE A 538 -16.42 -27.10 -7.40
CA ILE A 538 -15.63 -28.33 -7.33
C ILE A 538 -15.12 -28.46 -5.90
N ASP A 539 -15.41 -29.57 -5.24
CA ASP A 539 -15.06 -29.83 -3.84
C ASP A 539 -15.51 -28.72 -2.86
N ASP A 540 -16.75 -28.24 -3.03
CA ASP A 540 -17.33 -27.11 -2.30
C ASP A 540 -16.60 -25.76 -2.48
N VAL A 541 -15.61 -25.70 -3.38
CA VAL A 541 -14.92 -24.46 -3.77
C VAL A 541 -15.60 -23.87 -5.00
N ASN A 542 -15.99 -22.61 -4.91
CA ASN A 542 -16.58 -21.86 -6.02
C ASN A 542 -15.50 -21.40 -7.00
N TYR A 543 -15.78 -21.45 -8.29
CA TYR A 543 -14.89 -20.96 -9.33
C TYR A 543 -15.52 -19.78 -10.09
N THR A 544 -14.65 -18.88 -10.51
CA THR A 544 -14.89 -17.81 -11.47
C THR A 544 -13.97 -17.99 -12.66
N LEU A 545 -14.38 -17.47 -13.81
CA LEU A 545 -13.55 -17.42 -14.99
C LEU A 545 -13.04 -15.98 -15.14
N GLN A 546 -11.74 -15.78 -14.98
CA GLN A 546 -11.10 -14.53 -15.40
C GLN A 546 -10.81 -14.62 -16.90
N LEU A 547 -11.01 -13.53 -17.62
CA LEU A 547 -10.84 -13.43 -19.07
C LEU A 547 -9.90 -12.28 -19.40
N GLN A 548 -9.17 -12.42 -20.51
CA GLN A 548 -8.30 -11.40 -21.07
C GLN A 548 -8.10 -11.67 -22.57
N PHE A 549 -7.73 -10.64 -23.33
CA PHE A 549 -7.09 -10.89 -24.63
C PHE A 549 -5.66 -11.41 -24.43
N GLY A 550 -5.21 -12.21 -25.39
CA GLY A 550 -3.85 -12.73 -25.48
C GLY A 550 -3.22 -12.38 -26.83
N GLY A 551 -2.00 -12.89 -27.04
CA GLY A 551 -1.17 -12.52 -28.19
C GLY A 551 -1.89 -12.54 -29.54
N THR A 552 -1.60 -11.52 -30.34
CA THR A 552 -2.14 -11.26 -31.68
C THR A 552 -1.20 -11.72 -32.78
N ASP A 553 -1.66 -11.64 -34.04
CA ASP A 553 -0.80 -11.68 -35.22
C ASP A 553 -0.24 -10.29 -35.57
N SER A 554 0.34 -10.14 -36.77
CA SER A 554 0.96 -8.89 -37.23
C SER A 554 -0.02 -7.82 -37.73
N PHE A 555 -1.33 -8.08 -37.73
CA PHE A 555 -2.36 -7.17 -38.25
C PHE A 555 -3.12 -6.43 -37.13
N GLY A 556 -2.74 -6.65 -35.87
CA GLY A 556 -3.32 -6.01 -34.72
C GLY A 556 -2.48 -6.17 -33.46
N PHE A 557 -2.93 -5.56 -32.36
CA PHE A 557 -2.30 -5.64 -31.04
C PHE A 557 -3.37 -5.73 -29.95
N SER A 558 -3.01 -6.24 -28.77
CA SER A 558 -3.94 -6.43 -27.66
C SER A 558 -3.42 -5.82 -26.36
N SER A 559 -4.31 -5.21 -25.59
CA SER A 559 -4.11 -4.94 -24.17
C SER A 559 -4.68 -6.11 -23.34
N PHE A 560 -4.95 -5.90 -22.05
CA PHE A 560 -5.60 -6.90 -21.21
C PHE A 560 -7.07 -7.13 -21.60
N ASP A 561 -7.77 -6.05 -21.95
CA ASP A 561 -9.22 -6.02 -22.20
C ASP A 561 -9.61 -5.52 -23.60
N GLU A 562 -8.66 -5.12 -24.44
CA GLU A 562 -8.89 -4.65 -25.80
C GLU A 562 -8.10 -5.45 -26.84
N PHE A 563 -8.69 -5.62 -28.03
CA PHE A 563 -8.05 -6.14 -29.22
C PHE A 563 -8.25 -5.16 -30.38
N HIS A 564 -7.15 -4.57 -30.84
CA HIS A 564 -7.06 -3.52 -31.85
C HIS A 564 -6.61 -4.12 -33.19
N VAL A 565 -7.21 -3.67 -34.30
CA VAL A 565 -6.88 -4.12 -35.68
C VAL A 565 -6.72 -2.93 -36.60
N TYR A 566 -5.65 -2.94 -37.41
CA TYR A 566 -5.34 -1.86 -38.35
C TYR A 566 -6.40 -1.72 -39.45
N GLU A 567 -6.61 -0.48 -39.91
CA GLU A 567 -7.51 -0.12 -41.02
C GLU A 567 -7.42 -1.06 -42.22
N GLY A 568 -8.56 -1.62 -42.65
CA GLY A 568 -8.67 -2.51 -43.81
C GLY A 568 -8.04 -3.90 -43.62
N ALA A 569 -7.52 -4.22 -42.44
CA ALA A 569 -6.87 -5.49 -42.16
C ALA A 569 -7.82 -6.47 -41.44
N THR A 570 -7.48 -7.76 -41.51
CA THR A 570 -8.06 -8.79 -40.64
C THR A 570 -7.00 -9.27 -39.67
N GLY A 571 -7.13 -8.90 -38.39
CA GLY A 571 -6.28 -9.39 -37.32
C GLY A 571 -6.89 -10.57 -36.58
N ARG A 572 -6.02 -11.38 -35.97
CA ARG A 572 -6.38 -12.45 -35.03
C ARG A 572 -5.87 -12.12 -33.63
N GLY A 573 -6.74 -12.22 -32.63
CA GLY A 573 -6.42 -12.14 -31.20
C GLY A 573 -6.90 -13.38 -30.45
N ALA A 574 -6.16 -13.80 -29.42
CA ALA A 574 -6.60 -14.90 -28.56
C ALA A 574 -7.57 -14.41 -27.49
N ILE A 575 -8.65 -15.15 -27.21
CA ILE A 575 -9.42 -15.01 -25.96
C ILE A 575 -8.91 -16.06 -24.98
N ASN A 576 -8.23 -15.60 -23.95
CA ASN A 576 -7.68 -16.46 -22.89
C ASN A 576 -8.56 -16.39 -21.64
N ALA A 577 -8.58 -17.49 -20.90
CA ALA A 577 -9.29 -17.61 -19.64
C ALA A 577 -8.43 -18.26 -18.55
N THR A 578 -8.79 -18.03 -17.29
CA THR A 578 -8.16 -18.66 -16.13
C THR A 578 -9.25 -19.03 -15.11
N PHE A 579 -9.23 -20.28 -14.65
CA PHE A 579 -10.11 -20.73 -13.55
C PHE A 579 -9.53 -20.26 -12.21
N ILE A 580 -10.24 -19.33 -11.56
CA ILE A 580 -9.83 -18.76 -10.27
C ILE A 580 -10.89 -19.06 -9.20
N THR A 581 -10.42 -19.55 -8.05
CA THR A 581 -11.26 -19.88 -6.90
C THR A 581 -11.73 -18.64 -6.16
N ARG A 582 -12.97 -18.72 -5.66
CA ARG A 582 -13.52 -17.82 -4.65
C ARG A 582 -13.65 -18.57 -3.33
N PRO A 583 -12.74 -18.33 -2.36
CA PRO A 583 -12.87 -18.84 -1.00
C PRO A 583 -13.98 -18.12 -0.22
#